data_AF-A0A3S5J2Z4-F1
#
_entry.id   AF-A0A3S5J2Z4-F1
#
_cell.length_a   1.000
_cell.length_b   1.000
_cell.length_c   1.000
_cell.angle_alpha   90.00
_cell.angle_beta   90.00
_cell.angle_gamma   90.00
#
_symmetry.space_group_name_H-M   'P 1'
#
loop_
_entity.id
_entity.type
_entity.pdbx_description
1 polymer ?
#
loop_
_entity_poly.entity_id
_entity_poly.type
_entity_poly.pdbx_seq_one_letter_code
_entity_poly.pdbx_strand_id
1 'polypeptide(L)'
;MKEILKDIITLSNRMDSLGLHKEADMLDTVTKIVSELSKELGADGEKEDSDPKKDSDTDQSNEESGREIQYEGYSTKNFHMCSGAQKAFSKIIEKESSQLPKEDVLKAIEDTDSLLALEKKVLESESGASEEDVLESAKLARNISSCAGKISEAIDEDLKEDFDFLDMHVEKILDSYTKEE
;
A
#
# COMPACT_ATOMS: atom_id res chain seq x y z
N MET A 1 -19.78 -11.77 -15.67
CA MET A 1 -18.58 -11.07 -16.18
C MET A 1 -17.56 -10.86 -15.07
N LYS A 2 -17.95 -10.30 -13.91
CA LYS A 2 -17.10 -10.18 -12.70
C LYS A 2 -16.39 -11.48 -12.29
N GLU A 3 -17.08 -12.62 -12.25
CA GLU A 3 -16.48 -13.93 -11.91
C GLU A 3 -15.40 -14.39 -12.92
N ILE A 4 -15.65 -14.21 -14.22
CA ILE A 4 -14.69 -14.57 -15.28
C ILE A 4 -13.42 -13.70 -15.17
N LEU A 5 -13.57 -12.42 -14.80
CA LEU A 5 -12.44 -11.51 -14.60
C LEU A 5 -11.58 -11.94 -13.41
N LYS A 6 -12.23 -12.36 -12.33
CA LYS A 6 -11.57 -12.84 -11.11
C LYS A 6 -10.77 -14.12 -11.37
N ASP A 7 -11.31 -15.04 -12.18
CA ASP A 7 -10.63 -16.26 -12.59
C ASP A 7 -9.41 -15.98 -13.50
N ILE A 8 -9.52 -15.03 -14.44
CA ILE A 8 -8.41 -14.65 -15.33
C ILE A 8 -7.28 -13.98 -14.56
N ILE A 9 -7.59 -13.08 -13.63
CA ILE A 9 -6.60 -12.42 -12.77
C ILE A 9 -5.90 -13.45 -11.86
N THR A 10 -6.67 -14.36 -11.27
CA THR A 10 -6.11 -15.42 -10.43
C THR A 10 -5.18 -16.32 -11.22
N LEU A 11 -5.53 -16.65 -12.47
CA LEU A 11 -4.67 -17.43 -13.36
C LEU A 11 -3.41 -16.65 -13.76
N SER A 12 -3.52 -15.35 -14.06
CA SER A 12 -2.39 -14.46 -14.38
C SER A 12 -1.36 -14.46 -13.26
N ASN A 13 -1.79 -14.18 -12.03
CA ASN A 13 -0.94 -14.14 -10.84
C ASN A 13 -0.27 -15.49 -10.57
N ARG A 14 -1.00 -16.59 -10.82
CA ARG A 14 -0.48 -17.93 -10.61
C ARG A 14 0.55 -18.31 -11.68
N MET A 15 0.37 -17.89 -12.93
CA MET A 15 1.35 -18.08 -14.00
C MET A 15 2.61 -17.25 -13.75
N ASP A 16 2.46 -16.04 -13.24
CA ASP A 16 3.57 -15.17 -12.86
C ASP A 16 4.40 -15.78 -11.72
N SER A 17 3.73 -16.35 -10.71
CA SER A 17 4.38 -17.07 -9.60
C SER A 17 5.13 -18.34 -10.03
N LEU A 18 4.83 -18.88 -11.21
CA LEU A 18 5.53 -20.03 -11.81
C LEU A 18 6.66 -19.61 -12.77
N GLY A 19 6.93 -18.30 -12.89
CA GLY A 19 7.95 -17.75 -13.78
C GLY A 19 7.53 -17.63 -15.24
N LEU A 20 6.24 -17.81 -15.54
CA LEU A 20 5.64 -17.68 -16.88
C LEU A 20 5.18 -16.23 -17.12
N HIS A 21 6.12 -15.29 -16.97
CA HIS A 21 5.85 -13.84 -16.97
C HIS A 21 5.22 -13.36 -18.29
N LYS A 22 5.65 -13.91 -19.43
CA LYS A 22 5.12 -13.51 -20.75
C LYS A 22 3.67 -13.95 -20.95
N GLU A 23 3.32 -15.12 -20.42
CA GLU A 23 1.98 -15.66 -20.51
C GLU A 23 1.03 -14.99 -19.51
N ALA A 24 1.54 -14.56 -18.34
CA ALA A 24 0.83 -13.69 -17.40
C ALA A 24 0.53 -12.32 -18.02
N ASP A 25 1.51 -11.68 -18.67
CA ASP A 25 1.31 -10.40 -19.39
C ASP A 25 0.23 -10.50 -20.49
N MET A 26 0.14 -11.66 -21.17
CA MET A 26 -0.92 -11.92 -22.14
C MET A 26 -2.30 -12.01 -21.50
N LEU A 27 -2.41 -12.63 -20.32
CA LEU A 27 -3.67 -12.70 -19.56
C LEU A 27 -4.09 -11.34 -19.00
N ASP A 28 -3.15 -10.48 -18.64
CA ASP A 28 -3.43 -9.10 -18.26
C ASP A 28 -4.01 -8.28 -19.43
N THR A 29 -3.53 -8.55 -20.64
CA THR A 29 -4.09 -7.95 -21.86
C THR A 29 -5.53 -8.41 -22.11
N VAL A 30 -5.81 -9.71 -21.92
CA VAL A 30 -7.17 -10.27 -22.01
C VAL A 30 -8.08 -9.68 -20.92
N THR A 31 -7.56 -9.50 -19.70
CA THR A 31 -8.30 -8.88 -18.58
C THR A 31 -8.74 -7.47 -18.91
N LYS A 32 -7.86 -6.65 -19.51
CA LYS A 32 -8.21 -5.29 -19.97
C LYS A 32 -9.34 -5.29 -20.99
N ILE A 33 -9.26 -6.16 -22.01
CA ILE A 33 -10.28 -6.25 -23.07
C ILE A 33 -11.65 -6.63 -22.49
N VAL A 34 -11.68 -7.60 -21.56
CA VAL A 34 -12.94 -8.02 -20.93
C VAL A 34 -13.51 -6.93 -20.02
N SER A 35 -12.66 -6.18 -19.31
CA SER A 35 -13.09 -5.02 -18.51
C SER A 35 -13.66 -3.88 -19.34
N GLU A 36 -13.06 -3.57 -20.49
CA GLU A 36 -13.55 -2.55 -21.42
C GLU A 36 -14.90 -2.94 -22.03
N LEU A 37 -15.06 -4.19 -22.46
CA LEU A 37 -16.35 -4.72 -22.94
C LEU A 37 -17.43 -4.70 -21.85
N SER A 38 -17.05 -4.88 -20.58
CA SER A 38 -17.97 -4.83 -19.45
C SER A 38 -18.44 -3.40 -19.15
N LYS A 39 -17.59 -2.38 -19.40
CA LYS A 39 -17.92 -0.95 -19.25
C LYS A 39 -18.86 -0.44 -20.36
N GLU A 40 -18.76 -0.97 -21.58
CA GLU A 40 -19.72 -0.64 -22.66
C GLU A 40 -21.15 -1.11 -22.39
N LEU A 41 -21.36 -1.99 -21.39
CA LEU A 41 -22.63 -2.67 -21.15
C LEU A 41 -23.45 -2.16 -19.93
N GLY A 42 -23.04 -1.13 -19.16
CA GLY A 42 -23.87 -0.65 -18.03
C GLY A 42 -23.51 0.73 -17.42
N ALA A 43 -24.53 1.57 -17.22
CA ALA A 43 -24.48 2.99 -16.81
C ALA A 43 -25.24 3.30 -15.47
N ASP A 44 -24.90 4.48 -14.91
CA ASP A 44 -25.67 5.42 -14.03
C ASP A 44 -25.87 5.19 -12.49
N GLY A 45 -25.62 6.25 -11.69
CA GLY A 45 -26.60 6.75 -10.67
C GLY A 45 -26.17 7.12 -9.22
N GLU A 46 -25.86 8.41 -8.96
CA GLU A 46 -26.19 9.39 -7.86
C GLU A 46 -26.37 9.08 -6.31
N LYS A 47 -25.58 9.81 -5.47
CA LYS A 47 -25.83 10.84 -4.38
C LYS A 47 -26.39 10.61 -2.92
N GLU A 48 -25.84 11.47 -2.01
CA GLU A 48 -26.35 12.13 -0.74
C GLU A 48 -26.28 11.35 0.61
N ASP A 49 -26.02 11.87 1.84
CA ASP A 49 -25.49 13.13 2.45
C ASP A 49 -25.44 12.97 4.02
N SER A 50 -24.62 13.75 4.74
CA SER A 50 -24.75 14.30 6.15
C SER A 50 -24.22 13.61 7.47
N ASP A 51 -23.05 14.06 7.99
CA ASP A 51 -22.65 14.75 9.29
C ASP A 51 -23.45 14.54 10.63
N PRO A 52 -23.01 14.94 11.88
CA PRO A 52 -21.68 15.27 12.49
C PRO A 52 -21.43 14.87 14.02
N LYS A 53 -20.16 14.95 14.49
CA LYS A 53 -19.58 15.51 15.78
C LYS A 53 -19.54 14.84 17.20
N LYS A 54 -18.32 14.91 17.81
CA LYS A 54 -17.86 15.27 19.22
C LYS A 54 -18.15 14.32 20.42
N ASP A 55 -17.37 14.16 21.52
CA ASP A 55 -16.30 14.91 22.25
C ASP A 55 -15.55 13.98 23.29
N SER A 56 -14.27 14.31 23.59
CA SER A 56 -13.47 14.31 24.86
C SER A 56 -13.15 13.09 25.79
N ASP A 57 -11.83 12.89 26.04
CA ASP A 57 -11.04 12.73 27.31
C ASP A 57 -11.37 11.60 28.34
N THR A 58 -10.49 10.89 29.07
CA THR A 58 -9.03 10.78 29.36
C THR A 58 -8.84 9.47 30.17
N ASP A 59 -7.78 8.66 30.02
CA ASP A 59 -6.90 8.15 31.12
C ASP A 59 -5.77 7.22 30.62
N GLN A 60 -4.65 7.28 31.34
CA GLN A 60 -3.29 6.84 31.03
C GLN A 60 -3.11 5.32 30.85
N SER A 61 -2.47 4.93 29.75
CA SER A 61 -1.60 3.75 29.70
C SER A 61 -0.55 3.88 28.61
N ASN A 62 0.69 4.18 29.01
CA ASN A 62 1.92 3.91 28.28
C ASN A 62 1.94 4.38 26.80
N GLU A 63 2.00 5.70 26.58
CA GLU A 63 2.21 6.28 25.25
C GLU A 63 3.62 5.90 24.75
N GLU A 64 3.70 4.81 23.99
CA GLU A 64 4.65 4.71 22.88
C GLU A 64 4.39 5.92 21.97
N SER A 65 5.02 7.06 22.28
CA SER A 65 5.02 8.23 21.40
C SER A 65 5.54 7.76 20.05
N GLY A 66 4.63 7.64 19.08
CA GLY A 66 4.93 7.23 17.71
C GLY A 66 6.03 8.12 17.16
N ARG A 67 7.21 7.54 16.95
CA ARG A 67 8.38 8.29 16.50
C ARG A 67 8.32 8.41 14.99
N GLU A 68 7.99 9.61 14.52
CA GLU A 68 8.28 9.99 13.15
C GLU A 68 9.79 9.86 12.88
N ILE A 69 10.15 9.45 11.67
CA ILE A 69 11.53 9.24 11.24
C ILE A 69 12.01 10.48 10.50
N GLN A 70 13.25 10.87 10.78
CA GLN A 70 13.97 11.87 10.01
C GLN A 70 15.11 11.21 9.25
N TYR A 71 15.15 11.39 7.93
CA TYR A 71 16.17 10.80 7.07
C TYR A 71 16.49 11.71 5.87
N GLU A 72 17.76 12.01 5.65
CA GLU A 72 18.25 12.84 4.52
C GLU A 72 17.44 14.15 4.29
N GLY A 73 17.01 14.78 5.39
CA GLY A 73 16.25 16.05 5.35
C GLY A 73 14.74 15.90 5.19
N TYR A 74 14.24 14.68 4.95
CA TYR A 74 12.82 14.35 4.99
C TYR A 74 12.38 13.96 6.41
N SER A 75 11.17 14.38 6.81
CA SER A 75 10.54 14.00 8.07
C SER A 75 9.17 13.43 7.78
N THR A 76 8.94 12.20 8.22
CA THR A 76 7.65 11.52 8.06
C THR A 76 6.57 12.22 8.89
N LYS A 77 5.30 11.97 8.54
CA LYS A 77 4.14 12.54 9.23
C LYS A 77 3.11 11.50 9.67
N ASN A 78 3.19 10.29 9.14
CA ASN A 78 2.18 9.24 9.31
C ASN A 78 2.77 7.95 9.90
N PHE A 79 4.06 7.92 10.25
CA PHE A 79 4.71 6.70 10.76
C PHE A 79 4.21 6.30 12.14
N HIS A 80 3.62 7.21 12.91
CA HIS A 80 2.88 6.86 14.13
C HIS A 80 1.77 5.82 13.91
N MET A 81 1.25 5.67 12.69
CA MET A 81 0.22 4.68 12.35
C MET A 81 0.76 3.25 12.20
N CYS A 82 2.08 3.06 12.08
CA CYS A 82 2.67 1.74 11.82
C CYS A 82 3.97 1.53 12.60
N SER A 83 3.88 0.79 13.71
CA SER A 83 5.06 0.35 14.47
C SER A 83 6.02 -0.55 13.67
N GLY A 84 5.50 -1.28 12.67
CA GLY A 84 6.29 -2.11 11.76
C GLY A 84 7.21 -1.26 10.90
N ALA A 85 6.68 -0.23 10.25
CA ALA A 85 7.45 0.74 9.48
C ALA A 85 8.52 1.42 10.35
N GLN A 86 8.17 1.86 11.57
CA GLN A 86 9.14 2.46 12.48
C GLN A 86 10.32 1.52 12.77
N LYS A 87 10.04 0.24 13.06
CA LYS A 87 11.08 -0.77 13.35
C LYS A 87 11.94 -1.05 12.13
N ALA A 88 11.32 -1.30 10.98
CA ALA A 88 12.01 -1.62 9.73
C ALA A 88 12.99 -0.50 9.34
N PHE A 89 12.52 0.74 9.30
CA PHE A 89 13.36 1.85 8.87
C PHE A 89 14.37 2.28 9.93
N SER A 90 14.06 2.15 11.22
CA SER A 90 15.07 2.38 12.27
C SER A 90 16.22 1.38 12.15
N LYS A 91 15.92 0.09 11.95
CA LYS A 91 16.91 -0.96 11.70
C LYS A 91 17.79 -0.66 10.47
N ILE A 92 17.17 -0.22 9.37
CA ILE A 92 17.90 0.14 8.14
C ILE A 92 18.80 1.37 8.35
N ILE A 93 18.31 2.40 9.04
CA ILE A 93 19.05 3.65 9.27
C ILE A 93 20.20 3.45 10.27
N GLU A 94 19.99 2.62 11.30
CA GLU A 94 21.03 2.27 12.28
C GLU A 94 22.17 1.46 11.65
N LYS A 95 21.92 0.81 10.50
CA LYS A 95 22.99 0.21 9.71
C LYS A 95 23.82 1.30 9.02
N GLU A 96 24.88 1.71 9.71
CA GLU A 96 25.96 2.47 9.08
C GLU A 96 26.70 1.60 8.06
N SER A 97 26.22 1.62 6.82
CA SER A 97 26.91 1.02 5.67
C SER A 97 27.21 2.11 4.63
N SER A 98 28.46 2.17 4.17
CA SER A 98 28.84 3.01 3.04
C SER A 98 28.18 2.58 1.73
N GLN A 99 27.61 1.37 1.69
CA GLN A 99 26.89 0.80 0.56
C GLN A 99 25.37 0.98 0.66
N LEU A 100 24.86 1.58 1.75
CA LEU A 100 23.43 1.81 1.91
C LEU A 100 22.91 2.69 0.75
N PRO A 101 21.94 2.22 -0.05
CA PRO A 101 21.44 2.96 -1.20
C PRO A 101 20.48 4.04 -0.70
N LYS A 102 21.04 5.18 -0.29
CA LYS A 102 20.30 6.26 0.39
C LYS A 102 19.07 6.74 -0.36
N GLU A 103 19.15 6.79 -1.69
CA GLU A 103 18.01 7.19 -2.54
C GLU A 103 16.86 6.18 -2.46
N ASP A 104 17.15 4.88 -2.48
CA ASP A 104 16.13 3.83 -2.33
C ASP A 104 15.57 3.81 -0.90
N VAL A 105 16.39 4.06 0.13
CA VAL A 105 15.92 4.20 1.52
C VAL A 105 14.98 5.39 1.67
N LEU A 106 15.38 6.56 1.16
CA LEU A 106 14.55 7.77 1.20
C LEU A 106 13.23 7.53 0.45
N LYS A 107 13.29 6.95 -0.75
CA LYS A 107 12.09 6.67 -1.54
C LYS A 107 11.14 5.71 -0.85
N ALA A 108 11.66 4.65 -0.21
CA ALA A 108 10.86 3.71 0.55
C ALA A 108 10.18 4.38 1.75
N ILE A 109 10.89 5.30 2.43
CA ILE A 109 10.32 6.09 3.54
C ILE A 109 9.18 6.99 3.04
N GLU A 110 9.41 7.74 1.96
CA GLU A 110 8.42 8.65 1.37
C GLU A 110 7.18 7.90 0.87
N ASP A 111 7.35 6.76 0.20
CA ASP A 111 6.24 5.94 -0.30
C ASP A 111 5.48 5.28 0.85
N THR A 112 6.17 4.87 1.91
CA THR A 112 5.51 4.35 3.12
C THR A 112 4.69 5.44 3.81
N ASP A 113 5.25 6.65 3.97
CA ASP A 113 4.53 7.77 4.55
C ASP A 113 3.30 8.14 3.71
N SER A 114 3.42 8.07 2.39
CA SER A 114 2.33 8.32 1.43
C SER A 114 1.26 7.24 1.48
N LEU A 115 1.64 5.96 1.63
CA LEU A 115 0.70 4.85 1.79
C LEU A 115 -0.11 5.00 3.08
N LEU A 116 0.55 5.36 4.18
CA LEU A 116 -0.11 5.59 5.47
C LEU A 116 -1.02 6.83 5.43
N ALA A 117 -0.59 7.89 4.73
CA ALA A 117 -1.44 9.07 4.48
C ALA A 117 -2.68 8.72 3.65
N LEU A 118 -2.51 7.86 2.63
CA LEU A 118 -3.60 7.39 1.78
C LEU A 118 -4.59 6.53 2.57
N GLU A 119 -4.11 5.57 3.37
CA GLU A 119 -4.96 4.80 4.29
C GLU A 119 -5.74 5.72 5.22
N LYS A 120 -5.06 6.68 5.85
CA LYS A 120 -5.72 7.64 6.75
C LYS A 120 -6.83 8.41 6.04
N LYS A 121 -6.53 8.99 4.87
CA LYS A 121 -7.50 9.72 4.04
C LYS A 121 -8.72 8.85 3.72
N VAL A 122 -8.49 7.59 3.33
CA VAL A 122 -9.54 6.65 2.96
C VAL A 122 -10.39 6.26 4.16
N LEU A 123 -9.77 5.97 5.32
CA LEU A 123 -10.50 5.58 6.53
C LEU A 123 -11.25 6.73 7.20
N GLU A 124 -10.81 7.97 6.99
CA GLU A 124 -11.50 9.18 7.44
C GLU A 124 -12.59 9.64 6.44
N SER A 125 -12.63 9.08 5.23
CA SER A 125 -13.62 9.37 4.20
C SER A 125 -14.93 8.63 4.46
N GLU A 126 -16.07 9.33 4.36
CA GLU A 126 -17.38 8.69 4.44
C GLU A 126 -17.65 7.76 3.24
N SER A 127 -17.05 8.06 2.08
CA SER A 127 -17.20 7.30 0.83
C SER A 127 -16.18 6.16 0.68
N GLY A 128 -15.38 5.91 1.72
CA GLY A 128 -14.29 4.94 1.66
C GLY A 128 -13.24 5.26 0.58
N ALA A 129 -12.67 4.22 -0.01
CA ALA A 129 -11.62 4.35 -1.03
C ALA A 129 -12.23 4.45 -2.43
N SER A 130 -11.60 5.19 -3.32
CA SER A 130 -11.89 5.12 -4.76
C SER A 130 -11.05 4.05 -5.46
N GLU A 131 -11.41 3.71 -6.71
CA GLU A 131 -10.57 2.83 -7.57
C GLU A 131 -9.15 3.41 -7.72
N GLU A 132 -9.02 4.75 -7.80
CA GLU A 132 -7.74 5.44 -7.89
C GLU A 132 -6.91 5.29 -6.61
N ASP A 133 -7.54 5.36 -5.43
CA ASP A 133 -6.85 5.14 -4.15
C ASP A 133 -6.36 3.69 -4.04
N VAL A 134 -7.16 2.70 -4.48
CA VAL A 134 -6.73 1.29 -4.51
C VAL A 134 -5.53 1.10 -5.46
N LEU A 135 -5.60 1.64 -6.68
CA LEU A 135 -4.51 1.54 -7.64
C LEU A 135 -3.23 2.24 -7.16
N GLU A 136 -3.35 3.41 -6.54
CA GLU A 136 -2.20 4.12 -5.98
C GLU A 136 -1.60 3.36 -4.79
N SER A 137 -2.42 2.76 -3.93
CA SER A 137 -1.92 1.93 -2.82
C SER A 137 -1.11 0.73 -3.30
N ALA A 138 -1.56 0.03 -4.34
CA ALA A 138 -0.86 -1.09 -4.93
C ALA A 138 0.46 -0.64 -5.59
N LYS A 139 0.47 0.52 -6.23
CA LYS A 139 1.68 1.13 -6.81
C LYS A 139 2.69 1.50 -5.73
N LEU A 140 2.25 2.13 -4.63
CA LEU A 140 3.11 2.47 -3.49
C LEU A 140 3.70 1.21 -2.85
N ALA A 141 2.89 0.19 -2.56
CA ALA A 141 3.36 -1.07 -2.00
C ALA A 141 4.41 -1.75 -2.89
N ARG A 142 4.18 -1.79 -4.22
CA ARG A 142 5.15 -2.33 -5.18
C ARG A 142 6.47 -1.56 -5.15
N ASN A 143 6.43 -0.23 -5.11
CA ASN A 143 7.64 0.58 -5.06
C ASN A 143 8.41 0.34 -3.76
N ILE A 144 7.72 0.28 -2.63
CA ILE A 144 8.34 0.01 -1.32
C ILE A 144 9.02 -1.37 -1.35
N SER A 145 8.33 -2.42 -1.80
CA SER A 145 8.91 -3.76 -1.93
C SER A 145 10.11 -3.80 -2.89
N SER A 146 10.05 -3.04 -3.99
CA SER A 146 11.19 -2.94 -4.91
C SER A 146 12.40 -2.27 -4.27
N CYS A 147 12.20 -1.19 -3.50
CA CYS A 147 13.28 -0.53 -2.77
C CYS A 147 13.81 -1.42 -1.65
N ALA A 148 12.93 -2.10 -0.90
CA ALA A 148 13.30 -3.06 0.14
C ALA A 148 14.20 -4.18 -0.41
N GLY A 149 13.92 -4.71 -1.60
CA GLY A 149 14.75 -5.71 -2.26
C GLY A 149 16.17 -5.20 -2.58
N LYS A 150 16.30 -3.98 -3.11
CA LYS A 150 17.61 -3.37 -3.38
C LYS A 150 18.38 -3.05 -2.11
N ILE A 151 17.69 -2.55 -1.07
CA ILE A 151 18.28 -2.28 0.23
C ILE A 151 18.80 -3.59 0.83
N SER A 152 17.98 -4.66 0.79
CA SER A 152 18.33 -6.01 1.26
C SER A 152 19.61 -6.52 0.61
N GLU A 153 19.71 -6.41 -0.72
CA GLU A 153 20.91 -6.78 -1.48
C GLU A 153 22.13 -5.96 -1.05
N ALA A 154 21.97 -4.65 -0.86
CA ALA A 154 23.07 -3.75 -0.53
C ALA A 154 23.61 -3.92 0.90
N ILE A 155 22.78 -4.39 1.84
CA ILE A 155 23.16 -4.61 3.24
C ILE A 155 23.38 -6.08 3.60
N ASP A 156 23.27 -6.98 2.62
CA ASP A 156 23.36 -8.44 2.76
C ASP A 156 22.45 -8.98 3.88
N GLU A 157 21.19 -8.53 3.90
CA GLU A 157 20.18 -8.98 4.86
C GLU A 157 18.82 -9.11 4.19
N ASP A 158 18.07 -10.17 4.51
CA ASP A 158 16.69 -10.34 4.06
C ASP A 158 15.76 -9.45 4.88
N LEU A 159 15.19 -8.41 4.25
CA LEU A 159 14.23 -7.50 4.88
C LEU A 159 12.77 -7.89 4.62
N LYS A 160 12.47 -9.03 3.99
CA LYS A 160 11.11 -9.38 3.61
C LYS A 160 10.13 -9.28 4.79
N GLU A 161 10.46 -9.93 5.90
CA GLU A 161 9.63 -9.93 7.12
C GLU A 161 9.52 -8.53 7.77
N ASP A 162 10.55 -7.68 7.60
CA ASP A 162 10.51 -6.30 8.10
C ASP A 162 9.44 -5.46 7.36
N PHE A 163 9.03 -5.86 6.15
CA PHE A 163 8.04 -5.17 5.31
C PHE A 163 6.69 -5.88 5.20
N ASP A 164 6.43 -6.95 5.96
CA ASP A 164 5.14 -7.67 5.97
C ASP A 164 3.96 -6.78 6.41
N PHE A 165 4.23 -5.61 7.00
CA PHE A 165 3.18 -4.63 7.33
C PHE A 165 2.46 -4.10 6.09
N LEU A 166 3.09 -4.08 4.91
CA LEU A 166 2.54 -3.49 3.69
C LEU A 166 1.20 -4.10 3.29
N ASP A 167 1.09 -5.43 3.32
CA ASP A 167 -0.12 -6.14 2.92
C ASP A 167 -1.32 -5.72 3.76
N MET A 168 -1.12 -5.59 5.08
CA MET A 168 -2.16 -5.14 6.00
C MET A 168 -2.70 -3.73 5.66
N HIS A 169 -1.82 -2.81 5.29
CA HIS A 169 -2.21 -1.44 4.97
C HIS A 169 -2.95 -1.35 3.62
N VAL A 170 -2.49 -2.10 2.61
CA VAL A 170 -3.19 -2.21 1.33
C VAL A 170 -4.55 -2.88 1.50
N GLU A 171 -4.64 -3.95 2.29
CA GLU A 171 -5.88 -4.65 2.59
C GLU A 171 -6.90 -3.73 3.26
N LYS A 172 -6.51 -2.87 4.21
CA LYS A 172 -7.45 -1.91 4.82
C LYS A 172 -8.03 -0.92 3.80
N ILE A 173 -7.22 -0.45 2.86
CA ILE A 173 -7.69 0.42 1.77
C ILE A 173 -8.67 -0.35 0.88
N LEU A 174 -8.34 -1.60 0.54
CA LEU A 174 -9.21 -2.47 -0.28
C LEU A 174 -10.52 -2.84 0.44
N ASP A 175 -10.47 -3.10 1.74
CA ASP A 175 -11.66 -3.35 2.56
C ASP A 175 -12.55 -2.12 2.61
N SER A 176 -11.95 -0.94 2.67
CA SER A 176 -12.70 0.32 2.59
C SER A 176 -13.31 0.58 1.21
N TYR A 177 -12.76 0.01 0.15
CA TYR A 177 -13.33 0.04 -1.20
C TYR A 177 -14.51 -0.94 -1.36
N THR A 178 -14.40 -2.12 -0.74
CA THR A 178 -15.38 -3.22 -0.90
C THR A 178 -16.58 -3.15 0.05
N LYS A 179 -16.53 -2.30 1.07
CA LYS A 179 -17.65 -2.06 2.01
C LYS A 179 -18.83 -1.28 1.42
N GLU A 180 -18.71 -0.77 0.19
CA GLU A 180 -19.81 -0.08 -0.53
C GLU A 180 -20.76 -1.00 -1.33
N GLU A 181 -20.65 -2.33 -1.25
CA GLU A 181 -21.66 -3.29 -1.78
C GLU A 181 -22.44 -4.01 -0.66
#